data_AF-A0A947CEV9-F1
#
_entry.id   AF-A0A947CEV9-F1
#
_cell.length_a   1.000
_cell.length_b   1.000
_cell.length_c   1.000
_cell.angle_alpha   90.00
_cell.angle_beta   90.00
_cell.angle_gamma   90.00
#
_symmetry.space_group_name_H-M   'P 1'
#
loop_
_entity.id
_entity.type
_entity.pdbx_description
1 polymer ?
#
loop_
_entity_poly.entity_id
_entity_poly.type
_entity_poly.pdbx_seq_one_letter_code
_entity_poly.pdbx_strand_id
1 'polypeptide(L)'
;MRSSTTLIGAHLHVRRCVACGYDGSYLGDLAADHCSQCGCDFRARPPRSYAEMEGLAGPGGHAFATLDRCDTRGNLQRWLVFIFFLLIGLFAVLSLFAAAVP
;
A
#
# COMPACT_ATOMS: atom_id res chain seq x y z
N MET A 1 -11.35 50.00 -9.47
CA MET A 1 -11.46 49.32 -10.79
C MET A 1 -10.42 48.22 -10.83
N ARG A 2 -10.82 47.02 -11.26
CA ARG A 2 -10.04 45.77 -11.29
C ARG A 2 -8.93 45.81 -12.35
N SER A 3 -7.79 45.19 -12.03
CA SER A 3 -6.84 44.48 -12.91
C SER A 3 -5.93 43.64 -11.98
N SER A 4 -6.15 42.35 -11.76
CA SER A 4 -5.78 41.18 -12.59
C SER A 4 -4.26 40.97 -12.76
N THR A 5 -3.83 39.73 -12.46
CA THR A 5 -2.66 38.97 -13.00
C THR A 5 -1.34 38.94 -12.22
N THR A 6 -1.17 37.98 -11.29
CA THR A 6 -0.05 36.99 -11.22
C THR A 6 -0.19 36.10 -9.97
N LEU A 7 -0.70 34.87 -10.13
CA LEU A 7 -0.67 33.82 -9.10
C LEU A 7 0.24 32.69 -9.60
N ILE A 8 1.56 32.89 -9.50
CA ILE A 8 2.57 31.87 -9.75
C ILE A 8 3.65 32.03 -8.67
N GLY A 9 3.72 31.09 -7.72
CA GLY A 9 4.97 30.77 -7.01
C GLY A 9 5.30 31.51 -5.70
N ALA A 10 4.44 31.50 -4.68
CA ALA A 10 4.81 32.00 -3.35
C ALA A 10 4.53 30.97 -2.22
N HIS A 11 5.62 30.37 -1.73
CA HIS A 11 5.88 29.90 -0.36
C HIS A 11 4.96 28.83 0.29
N LEU A 12 5.24 27.56 0.00
CA LEU A 12 5.05 26.45 0.96
C LEU A 12 6.42 25.87 1.32
N HIS A 13 7.21 26.61 2.09
CA HIS A 13 8.51 26.13 2.59
C HIS A 13 8.57 26.15 4.12
N VAL A 14 7.51 25.67 4.78
CA VAL A 14 7.60 25.35 6.21
C VAL A 14 8.18 23.94 6.32
N ARG A 15 9.38 23.81 6.90
CA ARG A 15 9.99 22.51 7.18
C ARG A 15 9.27 21.88 8.37
N ARG A 16 8.54 20.79 8.14
CA ARG A 16 7.83 20.04 9.19
C ARG A 16 8.52 18.69 9.43
N CYS A 17 8.78 18.30 10.69
CA CYS A 17 9.28 16.95 10.97
C CYS A 17 8.21 15.93 10.56
N VAL A 18 8.59 14.97 9.71
CA VAL A 18 7.70 13.94 9.18
C VAL A 18 7.25 12.96 10.28
N ALA A 19 8.04 12.80 11.35
CA ALA A 19 7.73 11.88 12.44
C ALA A 19 6.67 12.42 13.43
N CYS A 20 6.82 13.67 13.90
CA CYS A 20 5.95 14.25 14.95
C CYS A 20 5.07 15.41 14.49
N GLY A 21 5.21 15.87 13.24
CA GLY A 21 4.42 16.98 12.70
C GLY A 21 4.85 18.36 13.18
N TYR A 22 5.95 18.47 13.94
CA TYR A 22 6.48 19.75 14.43
C TYR A 22 6.87 20.68 13.26
N ASP A 23 6.36 21.91 13.27
CA ASP A 23 6.37 22.86 12.15
C ASP A 23 7.65 23.68 12.00
N GLY A 24 8.66 23.44 12.85
CA GLY A 24 9.94 24.12 12.72
C GLY A 24 9.92 25.59 13.13
N SER A 25 8.89 26.03 13.87
CA SER A 25 8.84 27.37 14.47
C SER A 25 10.07 27.73 15.30
N TYR A 26 10.80 26.74 15.85
CA TYR A 26 12.09 26.92 16.53
C TYR A 26 13.31 26.41 15.74
N LEU A 27 13.13 25.93 14.51
CA LEU A 27 14.24 25.60 13.59
C LEU A 27 14.75 26.88 12.89
N GLY A 28 14.99 27.93 13.68
CA GLY A 28 15.51 29.22 13.20
C GLY A 28 16.88 29.09 12.53
N ASP A 29 17.61 28.01 12.82
CA ASP A 29 18.84 27.63 12.14
C ASP A 29 18.58 26.47 11.18
N LEU A 30 18.76 26.74 9.88
CA LEU A 30 18.83 25.76 8.79
C LEU A 30 19.88 24.64 9.00
N ALA A 31 20.67 24.74 10.07
CA ALA A 31 21.76 23.83 10.45
C ALA A 31 21.37 22.74 11.46
N ALA A 32 20.13 22.73 11.98
CA ALA A 32 19.72 21.67 12.88
C ALA A 32 19.57 20.34 12.13
N ASP A 33 20.37 19.35 12.53
CA ASP A 33 20.34 18.00 11.95
C ASP A 33 19.25 17.12 12.57
N HIS A 34 18.74 17.48 13.75
CA HIS A 34 17.73 16.69 14.47
C HIS A 34 16.56 17.55 14.95
N CYS A 35 15.38 16.96 15.07
CA CYS A 35 14.21 17.61 15.66
C CYS A 35 14.33 17.70 17.18
N SER A 36 14.14 18.89 17.74
CA SER A 36 14.18 19.13 19.18
C SER A 36 13.06 18.44 19.98
N GLN A 37 11.95 18.06 19.33
CA GLN A 37 10.81 17.42 20.00
C GLN A 37 10.92 15.90 20.07
N CYS A 38 11.29 15.25 18.96
CA CYS A 38 11.28 13.78 18.87
C CYS A 38 12.65 13.17 18.54
N GLY A 39 13.69 13.99 18.31
CA GLY A 39 15.01 13.54 17.90
C GLY A 39 15.09 13.01 16.46
N CYS A 40 14.06 13.21 15.62
CA CYS A 40 14.08 12.76 14.22
C CYS A 40 15.26 13.39 13.46
N ASP A 41 16.10 12.59 12.81
CA ASP A 41 17.20 13.07 11.96
C ASP A 41 16.63 13.61 10.64
N PHE A 42 16.95 14.86 10.31
CA PHE A 42 16.53 15.52 9.07
C PHE A 42 17.41 15.18 7.87
N ARG A 43 18.62 14.65 8.10
CA ARG A 43 19.51 14.14 7.05
C ARG A 43 19.16 12.71 6.67
N ALA A 44 18.52 11.96 7.56
CA ALA A 44 18.00 10.65 7.25
C ALA A 44 17.02 10.78 6.08
N ARG A 45 17.35 10.11 4.99
CA ARG A 45 16.54 10.16 3.78
C ARG A 45 15.18 9.51 4.09
N PRO A 46 14.04 10.22 3.91
CA PRO A 46 12.75 9.58 4.03
C PRO A 46 12.63 8.46 2.98
N PRO A 47 11.92 7.37 3.31
CA PRO A 47 11.67 6.29 2.38
C PRO A 47 11.02 6.84 1.10
N ARG A 48 11.55 6.44 -0.04
CA ARG A 48 11.12 6.92 -1.37
C ARG A 48 9.77 6.36 -1.79
N SER A 49 9.38 5.24 -1.19
CA SER A 49 8.17 4.52 -1.54
C SER A 49 7.55 3.90 -0.29
N TYR A 50 6.27 3.59 -0.39
CA TYR A 50 5.57 2.84 0.64
C TYR A 50 6.23 1.46 0.88
N ALA A 51 6.75 0.83 -0.16
CA ALA A 51 7.49 -0.43 -0.02
C ALA A 51 8.75 -0.28 0.83
N GLU A 52 9.46 0.86 0.76
CA GLU A 52 10.57 1.15 1.67
C GLU A 52 10.08 1.43 3.10
N MET A 53 8.92 2.10 3.28
CA MET A 53 8.33 2.33 4.61
C MET A 53 7.97 1.03 5.32
N GLU A 54 7.44 0.05 4.59
CA GLU A 54 7.06 -1.26 5.14
C GLU A 54 8.23 -2.25 5.24
N GLY A 55 9.46 -1.83 4.87
CA GLY A 55 10.62 -2.72 4.85
C GLY A 55 10.57 -3.80 3.75
N LEU A 56 9.71 -3.62 2.74
CA LEU A 56 9.56 -4.52 1.61
C LEU A 56 10.64 -4.31 0.52
N ALA A 57 11.32 -3.16 0.54
CA ALA A 57 12.40 -2.85 -0.39
C ALA A 57 13.78 -2.99 0.30
N GLY A 58 14.49 -4.09 0.01
CA GLY A 58 15.84 -4.35 0.49
C GLY A 58 16.49 -5.58 -0.16
N PRO A 59 17.85 -5.65 -0.21
CA PRO A 59 18.56 -6.82 -0.71
C PRO A 59 18.38 -7.97 0.28
N GLY A 60 17.41 -8.84 0.00
CA GLY A 60 16.92 -9.83 0.95
C GLY A 60 15.40 -10.08 0.89
N GLY A 61 14.71 -9.48 -0.09
CA GLY A 61 13.40 -9.85 -0.64
C GLY A 61 12.56 -10.88 0.13
N HIS A 62 12.11 -10.54 1.35
CA HIS A 62 10.97 -11.21 1.97
C HIS A 62 9.65 -10.91 1.21
N ALA A 63 9.68 -9.96 0.26
CA ALA A 63 8.57 -9.57 -0.60
C ALA A 63 8.09 -10.65 -1.58
N PHE A 64 8.92 -11.65 -1.91
CA PHE A 64 8.49 -12.73 -2.80
C PHE A 64 7.44 -13.64 -2.16
N ALA A 65 7.52 -13.88 -0.84
CA ALA A 65 6.55 -14.72 -0.13
C ALA A 65 5.16 -14.04 0.00
N THR A 66 5.11 -12.71 0.03
CA THR A 66 3.87 -11.94 0.16
C THR A 66 3.16 -11.75 -1.19
N LEU A 67 3.91 -11.59 -2.28
CA LEU A 67 3.33 -11.55 -3.63
C LEU A 67 2.68 -12.87 -4.02
N ASP A 68 3.30 -14.00 -3.67
CA ASP A 68 2.75 -15.34 -3.93
C ASP A 68 1.42 -15.58 -3.18
N ARG A 69 1.26 -14.96 -2.00
CA ARG A 69 0.01 -14.99 -1.21
C ARG A 69 -1.14 -14.17 -1.81
N CYS A 70 -0.84 -13.10 -2.55
CA CYS A 70 -1.87 -12.28 -3.17
C CYS A 70 -2.40 -12.90 -4.47
N ASP A 71 -1.55 -13.56 -5.25
CA ASP A 71 -1.95 -14.21 -6.52
C ASP A 71 -2.72 -15.52 -6.27
N THR A 72 -2.31 -16.29 -5.25
CA THR A 72 -3.00 -17.54 -4.88
C THR A 72 -4.44 -17.32 -4.42
N ARG A 73 -4.74 -16.21 -3.72
CA ARG A 73 -6.09 -15.97 -3.18
C ARG A 73 -7.15 -15.72 -4.26
N GLY A 74 -6.79 -15.01 -5.33
CA GLY A 74 -7.70 -14.75 -6.46
C GLY A 74 -7.96 -16.00 -7.30
N ASN A 75 -6.92 -16.81 -7.52
CA ASN A 75 -7.06 -18.05 -8.27
C ASN A 75 -7.83 -19.13 -7.48
N LEU A 76 -7.60 -19.27 -6.17
CA LEU A 76 -8.31 -20.22 -5.32
C LEU A 76 -9.82 -19.97 -5.29
N GLN A 77 -10.26 -18.70 -5.23
CA GLN A 77 -11.69 -18.37 -5.25
C GLN A 77 -12.35 -18.81 -6.56
N ARG A 78 -11.71 -18.56 -7.70
CA ARG A 78 -12.23 -18.98 -9.01
C ARG A 78 -12.30 -20.50 -9.13
N TRP A 79 -11.26 -21.20 -8.68
CA TRP A 79 -11.22 -22.67 -8.68
C TRP A 79 -12.26 -23.29 -7.76
N LEU A 80 -12.48 -22.72 -6.57
CA LEU A 80 -13.53 -23.19 -5.64
C LEU A 80 -14.93 -23.08 -6.25
N VAL A 81 -15.24 -21.95 -6.89
CA VAL A 81 -16.53 -21.76 -7.57
C VAL A 81 -16.70 -22.75 -8.71
N PHE A 82 -15.65 -22.97 -9.51
CA PHE A 82 -15.67 -23.93 -10.59
C PHE A 82 -15.92 -25.37 -10.10
N ILE A 83 -15.17 -25.82 -9.10
CA ILE A 83 -15.33 -27.16 -8.50
C ILE A 83 -16.72 -27.33 -7.91
N PHE A 84 -17.26 -26.30 -7.23
CA PHE A 84 -18.60 -26.34 -6.66
C PHE A 84 -19.69 -26.59 -7.71
N PHE A 85 -19.69 -25.83 -8.82
CA PHE A 85 -20.65 -26.03 -9.90
C PHE A 85 -20.46 -27.36 -10.63
N LEU A 86 -19.21 -27.80 -10.79
CA LEU A 86 -18.89 -29.10 -11.38
C LEU A 86 -19.48 -30.24 -10.53
N LEU A 87 -19.30 -30.20 -9.21
CA LEU A 87 -19.87 -31.19 -8.29
C LEU A 87 -21.39 -31.19 -8.32
N ILE A 88 -22.04 -30.02 -8.32
CA ILE A 88 -23.50 -29.93 -8.44
C ILE A 88 -23.98 -30.56 -9.75
N GLY A 89 -23.34 -30.23 -10.87
CA GLY A 89 -23.66 -30.79 -12.17
C GLY A 89 -23.49 -32.31 -12.21
N LEU A 90 -22.36 -32.81 -11.67
CA LEU A 90 -22.09 -34.23 -11.54
C LEU A 90 -23.18 -34.94 -10.72
N PHE A 91 -23.54 -34.41 -9.55
CA PHE A 91 -24.57 -34.98 -8.69
C PHE A 91 -25.94 -35.00 -9.37
N ALA A 92 -26.32 -33.91 -10.05
CA ALA A 92 -27.58 -33.83 -10.79
C ALA A 92 -27.64 -34.92 -11.88
N VAL A 93 -26.58 -35.06 -12.67
CA VAL A 93 -26.49 -36.09 -13.71
C VAL A 93 -26.56 -37.50 -13.11
N LEU A 94 -25.79 -37.78 -12.05
CA LEU A 94 -25.82 -39.08 -11.38
C LEU A 94 -27.21 -39.41 -10.80
N SER A 95 -27.90 -38.45 -10.20
CA SER A 95 -29.27 -38.66 -9.70
C SER A 95 -30.26 -38.96 -10.82
N LEU A 96 -30.08 -38.33 -11.99
CA LEU A 96 -30.94 -38.54 -13.14
C LEU A 96 -30.72 -39.92 -13.75
N PHE A 97 -29.45 -40.35 -13.86
CA PHE A 97 -29.12 -41.72 -14.29
C PHE A 97 -29.62 -42.76 -13.29
N ALA A 98 -29.45 -42.55 -11.99
CA ALA A 98 -29.95 -43.47 -10.97
C ALA A 98 -31.49 -43.61 -11.00
N ALA A 99 -32.21 -42.53 -11.33
CA ALA A 99 -33.66 -42.57 -11.50
C ALA A 99 -34.11 -43.16 -12.85
N ALA A 100 -33.27 -43.11 -13.88
CA ALA A 100 -33.57 -43.58 -15.23
C ALA A 100 -33.21 -45.05 -15.48
N VAL A 101 -32.34 -45.64 -14.66
CA VAL A 101 -32.02 -47.07 -14.69
C VAL A 101 -33.07 -47.81 -13.85
N PRO A 102 -33.92 -48.67 -14.46
CA PRO A 102 -34.97 -49.41 -13.75
C PRO A 102 -34.42 -50.50 -12.82
#